data_AF-A0A7Y5XY09-F1
#
_entry.id   AF-A0A7Y5XY09-F1
#
_cell.length_a   1.000
_cell.length_b   1.000
_cell.length_c   1.000
_cell.angle_alpha   90.00
_cell.angle_beta   90.00
_cell.angle_gamma   90.00
#
_symmetry.space_group_name_H-M   'P 1'
#
loop_
_entity.id
_entity.type
_entity.pdbx_description
1 polymer ?
#
loop_
_entity_poly.entity_id
_entity_poly.type
_entity_poly.pdbx_seq_one_letter_code
_entity_poly.pdbx_strand_id
1 'polypeptide(L)' 'ITLARFRDLAGCGRRDAQLLLERLDADGVTRRVGEGRVLRRRSSAPAS' A
#
# COMPACT_ATOMS: atom_id res chain seq x y z
N ILE A 1 -3.08 -3.12 -6.04
CA ILE A 1 -2.40 -2.04 -6.78
C ILE A 1 -0.96 -2.43 -7.10
N THR A 2 -0.55 -2.28 -8.35
CA THR A 2 0.85 -2.48 -8.79
C THR A 2 1.67 -1.22 -8.51
N LEU A 3 3.00 -1.32 -8.54
CA LEU A 3 3.88 -0.15 -8.39
C LEU A 3 3.60 0.91 -9.47
N ALA A 4 3.44 0.49 -10.74
CA ALA A 4 3.16 1.39 -11.85
C ALA A 4 1.86 2.17 -11.63
N ARG A 5 0.76 1.48 -11.29
CA ARG A 5 -0.52 2.14 -11.03
C ARG A 5 -0.47 3.06 -9.81
N PHE A 6 0.28 2.70 -8.77
CA PHE A 6 0.44 3.57 -7.61
C PHE A 6 1.22 4.84 -7.96
N ARG A 7 2.33 4.72 -8.69
CA ARG A 7 3.12 5.85 -9.19
C ARG A 7 2.25 6.84 -9.95
N ASP A 8 1.45 6.34 -10.88
CA ASP A 8 0.61 7.17 -11.74
C ASP A 8 -0.46 7.93 -10.94
N LEU A 9 -1.03 7.31 -9.90
CA LEU A 9 -2.02 7.94 -9.01
C LEU A 9 -1.38 8.91 -8.00
N ALA A 10 -0.19 8.59 -7.49
CA ALA A 10 0.51 9.39 -6.50
C ALA A 10 1.23 10.60 -7.13
N GLY A 11 1.40 10.63 -8.45
CA GLY A 11 2.06 11.73 -9.16
C GLY A 11 3.55 11.85 -8.82
N CYS A 12 4.22 10.76 -8.43
CA CYS A 12 5.62 10.77 -8.00
C CYS A 12 6.51 9.83 -8.83
N GLY A 13 7.83 9.92 -8.62
CA GLY A 13 8.80 9.05 -9.28
C GLY A 13 8.74 7.60 -8.79
N ARG A 14 9.36 6.67 -9.54
CA ARG A 14 9.39 5.24 -9.17
C ARG A 14 9.97 4.99 -7.77
N ARG A 15 11.03 5.72 -7.41
CA ARG A 15 11.70 5.57 -6.11
C ARG A 15 10.78 5.99 -4.96
N ASP A 16 10.14 7.15 -5.08
CA ASP A 16 9.23 7.66 -4.05
C ASP A 16 7.99 6.75 -3.94
N ALA A 17 7.45 6.32 -5.08
CA ALA A 17 6.35 5.35 -5.12
C ALA A 17 6.70 4.05 -4.39
N GLN A 18 7.93 3.55 -4.57
CA GLN A 18 8.39 2.35 -3.87
C GLN A 18 8.53 2.59 -2.36
N LEU A 19 9.15 3.70 -1.94
CA LEU A 19 9.32 4.04 -0.53
C LEU A 19 7.98 4.22 0.19
N LEU A 20 7.02 4.89 -0.45
CA LEU A 20 5.67 5.06 0.08
C LEU A 20 4.97 3.70 0.26
N LEU A 21 5.05 2.82 -0.75
CA LEU A 21 4.46 1.48 -0.63
C LEU A 21 5.16 0.61 0.41
N GLU A 22 6.49 0.71 0.56
CA GLU A 22 7.24 0.03 1.64
C GLU A 22 6.82 0.54 3.01
N ARG A 23 6.61 1.86 3.15
CA ARG A 23 6.08 2.45 4.39
C ARG A 23 4.66 1.97 4.70
N LEU A 24 3.77 1.98 3.71
CA LEU A 24 2.40 1.47 3.88
C LEU A 24 2.35 -0.02 4.23
N ASP A 25 3.29 -0.82 3.70
CA ASP A 25 3.45 -2.23 4.08
C ASP A 25 3.96 -2.34 5.54
N ALA A 26 4.97 -1.55 5.92
CA ALA A 26 5.53 -1.51 7.27
C ALA A 26 4.51 -1.07 8.33
N ASP A 27 3.68 -0.08 8.00
CA ASP A 27 2.60 0.44 8.85
C ASP A 27 1.38 -0.52 8.87
N GLY A 28 1.42 -1.61 8.10
CA GLY A 28 0.34 -2.60 8.05
C GLY A 28 -0.93 -2.10 7.35
N VAL A 29 -0.84 -1.05 6.53
CA VAL A 29 -1.95 -0.54 5.71
C VAL A 29 -2.16 -1.41 4.48
N THR A 30 -1.08 -1.87 3.87
CA THR A 30 -1.12 -2.77 2.71
C THR A 30 -0.40 -4.08 2.98
N ARG A 31 -0.69 -5.10 2.15
CA ARG A 31 0.10 -6.32 2.06
C ARG A 31 0.24 -6.73 0.60
N ARG A 32 1.37 -7.37 0.27
CA ARG A 32 1.60 -7.94 -1.06
C ARG A 32 0.74 -9.20 -1.28
N VAL A 33 0.17 -9.31 -2.47
CA VAL A 33 -0.58 -10.46 -2.99
C VAL A 33 -0.30 -10.54 -4.50
N GLY A 34 0.45 -11.57 -4.91
CA GLY A 34 0.97 -11.67 -6.28
C GLY A 34 1.78 -10.44 -6.68
N GLU A 35 1.52 -9.92 -7.88
CA GLU A 35 2.20 -8.76 -8.47
C GLU A 35 1.77 -7.39 -7.90
N GLY A 36 0.86 -7.39 -6.91
CA GLY A 36 0.30 -6.16 -6.38
C GLY A 36 0.13 -6.16 -4.87
N ARG A 37 -0.53 -5.12 -4.39
CA ARG A 37 -0.92 -4.93 -2.99
C ARG A 37 -2.42 -4.82 -2.81
N VAL A 38 -2.90 -5.28 -1.68
CA VAL A 38 -4.28 -5.07 -1.23
C VAL A 38 -4.25 -4.32 0.10
N LEU A 39 -5.32 -3.58 0.41
CA LEU A 39 -5.49 -2.97 1.73
C LEU A 39 -5.68 -4.08 2.77
N ARG A 40 -5.03 -3.96 3.93
CA ARG A 40 -5.35 -4.81 5.06
C ARG A 40 -6.71 -4.41 5.59
N ARG A 41 -7.60 -5.40 5.75
CA ARG A 41 -8.88 -5.21 6.42
C ARG A 41 -8.56 -4.77 7.86
N ARG A 42 -9.00 -3.57 8.25
CA ARG A 42 -9.06 -3.22 9.68
C ARG A 42 -9.92 -4.27 10.36
N SER A 43 -9.41 -4.92 11.39
CA SER A 43 -10.29 -5.59 12.34
C SER A 43 -11.27 -4.51 12.81
N SER A 44 -12.55 -4.70 12.54
CA SER A 44 -13.58 -3.98 13.27
C SER A 44 -13.50 -4.53 14.69
N ALA A 45 -12.57 -4.02 15.50
CA ALA A 45 -12.70 -4.19 16.94
C ALA A 45 -14.08 -3.59 17.29
N PRO A 46 -14.95 -4.31 18.01
CA PRO A 46 -16.12 -3.66 18.56
C PRO A 46 -15.63 -2.45 19.35
N ALA A 47 -16.23 -1.29 19.09
CA ALA A 47 -15.99 -0.11 19.91
C ALA A 47 -16.18 -0.54 21.37
N SER A 48 -15.10 -0.50 22.14
CA SER A 48 -15.13 -0.79 23.58
C SER A 48 -15.72 0.39 24.33
#